data_AF-A0A1F7WN66-F1
#
_entry.id   AF-A0A1F7WN66-F1
#
_cell.length_a   1.000
_cell.length_b   1.000
_cell.length_c   1.000
_cell.angle_alpha   90.00
_cell.angle_beta   90.00
_cell.angle_gamma   90.00
#
_symmetry.space_group_name_H-M   'P 1'
#
loop_
_entity.id
_entity.type
_entity.pdbx_description
1 polymer ?
#
loop_
_entity_poly.entity_id
_entity_poly.type
_entity_poly.pdbx_seq_one_letter_code
_entity_poly.pdbx_strand_id
1 'polypeptide(L)'
;MAAGPDSFVFVRQSFEGTAPVFIGVKNRKLPLFEIIADGDTVAAEIAKTIGGGISKVSLKLGACAKNFMLAEIKAGRSSQTAEVFCEPLYIHLVRGGNMPKCGFFLKKDGAPADKSFAHYIEMPPDPVAFESIFAHENGHLIDAYIKDTDFEFSADRFVHTAPAISDFWTAFVEGWGEHFETMMVDMSSNPACRNLYTFDDVKGRAYFSQLQDIASLSHKSKRYYWVKSNLFAFKRIPVSAELERLAGDDGLKQYLYNHFNSNFDASELKNIQQMLSTEGLVASLFYRMVNDEKIQSNYLDDIGFYEKFHGGKLNGTPGEIFPPLENAYLKIIAAKYRLFKNYEKCEKMDEAIVFIDFIKQYAALFNGDARDALSGYCMNVYFAGVWEDAAAYYRSNYCASHLTLVDPGAMQAVFGKCFQRIQQTVDKLGTSNVELLAKHASTPLWIINDTFNLGDETEKFFVSININAAEEYELASISFLTKRQAADIVSRRENKGFFASIDDLKKVPSLDEKQIKEFERMRKLFTEKNSRR
;
A
#
# COMPACT_ATOMS: atom_id res chain seq x y z
N MET A 1 5.71 5.82 36.48
CA MET A 1 4.71 4.73 36.42
C MET A 1 5.06 3.87 35.21
N ALA A 2 5.01 2.55 35.31
CA ALA A 2 5.24 1.70 34.13
C ALA A 2 4.09 1.94 33.15
N ALA A 3 4.42 2.49 31.98
CA ALA A 3 3.46 2.87 30.96
C ALA A 3 2.94 1.57 30.30
N GLY A 4 1.61 1.36 30.28
CA GLY A 4 0.98 0.15 29.75
C GLY A 4 0.93 0.11 28.21
N PRO A 5 0.32 -0.92 27.60
CA PRO A 5 0.28 -1.09 26.14
C PRO A 5 -0.43 0.07 25.41
N ASP A 6 -1.32 0.77 26.10
CA ASP A 6 -2.10 1.91 25.58
C ASP A 6 -1.36 3.27 25.68
N SER A 7 -0.06 3.24 25.96
CA SER A 7 0.75 4.45 26.17
C SER A 7 1.93 4.53 25.21
N PHE A 8 2.53 5.72 25.11
CA PHE A 8 3.73 5.96 24.32
C PHE A 8 4.82 6.64 25.15
N VAL A 9 6.07 6.47 24.74
CA VAL A 9 7.25 7.06 25.37
C VAL A 9 8.15 7.64 24.28
N PHE A 10 8.50 8.91 24.42
CA PHE A 10 9.50 9.53 23.55
C PHE A 10 10.90 9.15 24.01
N VAL A 11 11.73 8.78 23.03
CA VAL A 11 13.12 8.43 23.24
C VAL A 11 14.02 9.16 22.25
N ARG A 12 15.30 9.28 22.60
CA ARG A 12 16.35 9.81 21.73
C ARG A 12 17.58 8.92 21.76
N GLN A 13 18.35 8.95 20.68
CA GLN A 13 19.66 8.32 20.60
C GLN A 13 20.60 8.83 21.71
N SER A 14 21.26 7.91 22.41
CA SER A 14 22.35 8.23 23.36
C SER A 14 23.64 8.51 22.59
N PHE A 15 24.44 9.45 23.10
CA PHE A 15 25.72 9.84 22.49
C PHE A 15 26.86 9.82 23.52
N GLU A 16 28.04 9.40 23.06
CA GLU A 16 29.33 9.65 23.72
C GLU A 16 30.09 10.68 22.91
N GLY A 17 30.13 11.93 23.41
CA GLY A 17 30.53 13.08 22.59
C GLY A 17 29.54 13.29 21.45
N THR A 18 30.00 13.12 20.20
CA THR A 18 29.16 13.21 18.99
C THR A 18 28.82 11.85 18.38
N ALA A 19 29.37 10.75 18.90
CA ALA A 19 29.17 9.42 18.35
C ALA A 19 27.92 8.76 18.95
N PRO A 20 26.96 8.27 18.12
CA PRO A 20 25.83 7.52 18.62
C PRO A 20 26.27 6.19 19.24
N VAL A 21 25.73 5.88 20.42
CA VAL A 21 26.06 4.67 21.17
C VAL A 21 25.22 3.49 20.67
N PHE A 22 25.90 2.39 20.35
CA PHE A 22 25.28 1.12 20.02
C PHE A 22 25.80 0.01 20.93
N ILE A 23 24.94 -0.92 21.31
CA ILE A 23 25.28 -2.11 22.08
C ILE A 23 25.29 -3.32 21.13
N GLY A 24 26.39 -4.07 21.14
CA GLY A 24 26.54 -5.27 20.35
C GLY A 24 25.78 -6.45 20.96
N VAL A 25 24.92 -7.09 20.18
CA VAL A 25 24.19 -8.31 20.56
C VAL A 25 24.28 -9.31 19.42
N LYS A 26 24.99 -10.42 19.65
CA LYS A 26 25.27 -11.44 18.62
C LYS A 26 25.83 -10.78 17.34
N ASN A 27 25.08 -10.81 16.24
CA ASN A 27 25.46 -10.28 14.92
C ASN A 27 24.84 -8.91 14.61
N ARG A 28 24.19 -8.23 15.58
CA ARG A 28 23.53 -6.94 15.40
C ARG A 28 24.13 -5.89 16.34
N LYS A 29 24.09 -4.63 15.90
CA LYS A 29 24.32 -3.44 16.74
C LYS A 29 22.98 -2.77 16.96
N LEU A 30 22.53 -2.71 18.21
CA LEU A 30 21.26 -2.09 18.57
C LEU A 30 21.50 -0.71 19.20
N PRO A 31 20.68 0.31 18.89
CA PRO A 31 20.88 1.64 19.44
C PRO A 31 20.60 1.65 20.95
N LEU A 32 21.36 2.46 21.69
CA LEU A 32 21.05 2.80 23.08
C LEU A 32 20.22 4.08 23.13
N PHE A 33 19.02 3.99 23.67
CA PHE A 33 18.09 5.10 23.80
C PHE A 33 17.97 5.63 25.22
N GLU A 34 17.70 6.92 25.32
CA GLU A 34 17.33 7.63 26.55
C GLU A 34 15.87 8.07 26.46
N ILE A 35 15.14 7.97 27.57
CA ILE A 35 13.80 8.58 27.68
C ILE A 35 13.97 10.11 27.63
N ILE A 36 13.18 10.76 26.79
CA ILE A 36 13.08 12.21 26.78
C ILE A 36 12.25 12.66 28.00
N ALA A 37 12.79 13.58 28.79
CA ALA A 37 12.16 14.03 30.04
C ALA A 37 10.85 14.80 29.82
N ASP A 38 9.92 14.72 30.77
CA ASP A 38 8.57 15.32 30.71
C ASP A 38 8.55 16.86 30.51
N GLY A 39 9.68 17.54 30.72
CA GLY A 39 9.85 18.99 30.49
C GLY A 39 10.38 19.37 29.10
N ASP A 40 10.65 18.41 28.23
CA ASP A 40 11.13 18.68 26.87
C ASP A 40 10.04 19.32 26.02
N THR A 41 10.33 20.53 25.50
CA THR A 41 9.35 21.35 24.79
C THR A 41 8.94 20.75 23.45
N VAL A 42 9.87 20.11 22.74
CA VAL A 42 9.62 19.47 21.45
C VAL A 42 8.73 18.24 21.67
N ALA A 43 9.10 17.36 22.60
CA ALA A 43 8.30 16.19 22.93
C ALA A 43 6.89 16.57 23.40
N ALA A 44 6.75 17.62 24.22
CA ALA A 44 5.46 18.12 24.67
C ALA A 44 4.60 18.68 23.52
N GLU A 45 5.20 19.29 22.51
CA GLU A 45 4.49 19.76 21.31
C GLU A 45 4.02 18.59 20.45
N ILE A 46 4.89 17.61 20.19
CA ILE A 46 4.52 16.38 19.48
C ILE A 46 3.42 15.60 20.21
N ALA A 47 3.46 15.53 21.54
CA ALA A 47 2.41 14.89 22.34
C ALA A 47 1.02 15.50 22.08
N LYS A 48 0.95 16.83 21.89
CA LYS A 48 -0.31 17.52 21.55
C LYS A 48 -0.80 17.12 20.17
N THR A 49 0.11 17.01 19.19
CA THR A 49 -0.21 16.53 17.84
C THR A 49 -0.81 15.12 17.84
N ILE A 50 -0.22 14.21 18.62
CA ILE A 50 -0.74 12.83 18.79
C ILE A 50 -2.14 12.82 19.41
N GLY A 51 -2.48 13.84 20.23
CA GLY A 51 -3.77 13.94 20.91
C GLY A 51 -4.98 14.25 20.04
N GLY A 52 -4.82 14.47 18.72
CA GLY A 52 -5.90 14.85 17.81
C GLY A 52 -5.89 14.10 16.47
N GLY A 53 -6.94 14.35 15.66
CA GLY A 53 -7.07 13.87 14.29
C GLY A 53 -6.90 12.36 14.11
N ILE A 54 -6.33 11.97 12.98
CA ILE A 54 -6.02 10.56 12.68
C ILE A 54 -4.86 10.02 13.54
N SER A 55 -3.95 10.88 14.04
CA SER A 55 -2.83 10.44 14.89
C SER A 55 -3.32 9.83 16.20
N LYS A 56 -4.37 10.41 16.80
CA LYS A 56 -5.04 9.84 17.98
C LYS A 56 -5.67 8.49 17.68
N VAL A 57 -6.38 8.41 16.54
CA VAL A 57 -7.06 7.18 16.11
C VAL A 57 -6.02 6.09 15.85
N SER A 58 -4.97 6.36 15.06
CA SER A 58 -3.95 5.38 14.74
C SER A 58 -3.20 4.90 15.99
N LEU A 59 -2.87 5.79 16.94
CA LEU A 59 -2.27 5.39 18.22
C LEU A 59 -3.17 4.40 18.97
N LYS A 60 -4.48 4.68 19.07
CA LYS A 60 -5.45 3.78 19.70
C LYS A 60 -5.57 2.45 18.95
N LEU A 61 -5.53 2.47 17.61
CA LEU A 61 -5.53 1.24 16.81
C LEU A 61 -4.30 0.38 17.07
N GLY A 62 -3.12 1.00 17.25
CA GLY A 62 -1.89 0.30 17.65
C GLY A 62 -2.05 -0.42 18.98
N ALA A 63 -2.64 0.25 19.97
CA ALA A 63 -2.96 -0.36 21.27
C ALA A 63 -3.99 -1.49 21.14
N CYS A 64 -5.04 -1.30 20.35
CA CYS A 64 -6.05 -2.32 20.07
C CYS A 64 -5.42 -3.55 19.38
N ALA A 65 -4.51 -3.36 18.43
CA ALA A 65 -3.79 -4.45 17.76
C ALA A 65 -2.92 -5.25 18.74
N LYS A 66 -2.22 -4.58 19.68
CA LYS A 66 -1.47 -5.25 20.75
C LYS A 66 -2.38 -6.10 21.64
N ASN A 67 -3.50 -5.55 22.09
CA ASN A 67 -4.48 -6.29 22.90
C ASN A 67 -5.07 -7.49 22.16
N PHE A 68 -5.38 -7.31 20.87
CA PHE A 68 -5.83 -8.38 20.00
C PHE A 68 -4.78 -9.50 19.93
N MET A 69 -3.52 -9.17 19.69
CA MET A 69 -2.44 -10.15 19.64
C MET A 69 -2.21 -10.86 20.98
N LEU A 70 -2.30 -10.16 22.12
CA LEU A 70 -2.26 -10.80 23.44
C LEU A 70 -3.38 -11.84 23.61
N ALA A 71 -4.58 -11.55 23.10
CA ALA A 71 -5.69 -12.51 23.11
C ALA A 71 -5.43 -13.71 22.18
N GLU A 72 -4.84 -13.50 21.00
CA GLU A 72 -4.47 -14.58 20.07
C GLU A 72 -3.36 -15.48 20.64
N ILE A 73 -2.35 -14.90 21.31
CA ILE A 73 -1.29 -15.64 22.02
C ILE A 73 -1.88 -16.48 23.15
N LYS A 74 -2.72 -15.88 24.00
CA LYS A 74 -3.41 -16.59 25.10
C LYS A 74 -4.24 -17.76 24.58
N ALA A 75 -4.78 -17.63 23.38
CA ALA A 75 -5.56 -18.68 22.74
C ALA A 75 -4.72 -19.69 21.92
N GLY A 76 -3.38 -19.59 21.94
CA GLY A 76 -2.47 -20.49 21.23
C GLY A 76 -2.51 -20.34 19.71
N ARG A 77 -2.95 -19.18 19.19
CA ARG A 77 -3.08 -18.91 17.74
C ARG A 77 -1.92 -18.09 17.15
N SER A 78 -1.05 -17.55 18.00
CA SER A 78 0.17 -16.84 17.62
C SER A 78 1.39 -17.44 18.34
N SER A 79 2.52 -17.49 17.62
CA SER A 79 3.83 -17.92 18.15
C SER A 79 4.64 -16.76 18.74
N GLN A 80 4.18 -15.52 18.63
CA GLN A 80 4.88 -14.35 19.16
C GLN A 80 4.89 -14.33 20.69
N THR A 81 5.86 -13.62 21.27
CA THR A 81 5.98 -13.50 22.72
C THR A 81 5.11 -12.35 23.24
N ALA A 82 4.41 -12.59 24.35
CA ALA A 82 3.52 -11.60 24.96
C ALA A 82 4.26 -10.30 25.37
N GLU A 83 5.56 -10.40 25.67
CA GLU A 83 6.41 -9.27 26.07
C GLU A 83 6.40 -8.14 25.05
N VAL A 84 6.38 -8.45 23.74
CA VAL A 84 6.34 -7.47 22.64
C VAL A 84 5.13 -6.54 22.77
N PHE A 85 4.00 -7.07 23.21
CA PHE A 85 2.72 -6.37 23.22
C PHE A 85 2.41 -5.70 24.55
N CYS A 86 3.17 -5.98 25.60
CA CYS A 86 3.03 -5.35 26.91
C CYS A 86 3.79 -4.01 27.02
N GLU A 87 4.70 -3.74 26.09
CA GLU A 87 5.49 -2.51 26.06
C GLU A 87 4.68 -1.30 25.56
N PRO A 88 5.00 -0.07 26.01
CA PRO A 88 4.46 1.14 25.39
C PRO A 88 4.96 1.27 23.94
N LEU A 89 4.33 2.14 23.17
CA LEU A 89 4.88 2.57 21.89
C LEU A 89 6.09 3.48 22.12
N TYR A 90 7.28 3.03 21.71
CA TYR A 90 8.47 3.87 21.75
C TYR A 90 8.55 4.73 20.46
N ILE A 91 8.68 6.04 20.63
CA ILE A 91 8.80 7.00 19.53
C ILE A 91 10.18 7.65 19.59
N HIS A 92 11.07 7.27 18.69
CA HIS A 92 12.40 7.83 18.57
C HIS A 92 12.35 9.14 17.77
N LEU A 93 12.54 10.28 18.45
CA LEU A 93 12.57 11.58 17.79
C LEU A 93 13.95 11.83 17.15
N VAL A 94 14.01 11.77 15.83
CA VAL A 94 15.24 11.89 15.04
C VAL A 94 14.99 12.59 13.71
N ARG A 95 15.90 13.48 13.30
CA ARG A 95 15.77 14.19 12.02
C ARG A 95 15.75 13.19 10.87
N GLY A 96 14.70 13.26 10.04
CA GLY A 96 14.52 12.36 8.90
C GLY A 96 13.92 11.00 9.27
N GLY A 97 13.51 10.78 10.52
CA GLY A 97 12.80 9.56 10.92
C GLY A 97 11.49 9.40 10.16
N ASN A 98 11.26 8.21 9.63
CA ASN A 98 10.14 7.87 8.75
C ASN A 98 9.96 6.35 8.61
N MET A 99 10.20 5.58 9.68
CA MET A 99 10.07 4.12 9.59
C MET A 99 9.89 3.44 10.96
N PRO A 100 9.10 2.36 11.02
CA PRO A 100 9.11 1.45 12.16
C PRO A 100 10.41 0.62 12.19
N LYS A 101 10.87 0.28 13.39
CA LYS A 101 12.06 -0.53 13.65
C LYS A 101 11.83 -1.47 14.83
N CYS A 102 12.71 -2.45 14.99
CA CYS A 102 12.68 -3.40 16.09
C CYS A 102 14.08 -3.59 16.72
N GLY A 103 14.09 -3.56 18.06
CA GLY A 103 15.25 -3.83 18.88
C GLY A 103 16.07 -2.60 19.23
N PHE A 104 16.22 -2.35 20.53
CA PHE A 104 17.07 -1.30 21.10
C PHE A 104 17.45 -1.65 22.54
N PHE A 105 18.28 -0.82 23.18
CA PHE A 105 18.47 -0.82 24.63
C PHE A 105 17.97 0.48 25.23
N LEU A 106 17.39 0.41 26.42
CA LEU A 106 16.95 1.61 27.13
C LEU A 106 17.88 1.91 28.30
N LYS A 107 18.48 3.10 28.30
CA LYS A 107 19.36 3.57 29.37
C LYS A 107 18.59 3.61 30.69
N LYS A 108 19.22 3.10 31.75
CA LYS A 108 18.75 3.13 33.14
C LYS A 108 19.91 3.49 34.05
N ASP A 109 19.61 3.83 35.30
CA ASP A 109 20.61 3.93 36.35
C ASP A 109 21.20 2.55 36.61
N GLY A 110 22.38 2.27 36.01
CA GLY A 110 23.04 0.97 36.03
C GLY A 110 23.09 0.31 34.65
N ALA A 111 22.80 -0.99 34.57
CA ALA A 111 22.81 -1.72 33.32
C ALA A 111 21.63 -1.30 32.40
N PRO A 112 21.86 -1.06 31.10
CA PRO A 112 20.78 -0.80 30.15
C PRO A 112 19.74 -1.93 30.14
N ALA A 113 18.46 -1.56 30.06
CA ALA A 113 17.40 -2.55 29.90
C ALA A 113 17.38 -3.08 28.47
N ASP A 114 17.36 -4.40 28.33
CA ASP A 114 17.22 -5.07 27.04
C ASP A 114 15.79 -4.86 26.49
N LYS A 115 15.72 -4.29 25.29
CA LYS A 115 14.49 -4.09 24.51
C LYS A 115 14.71 -4.59 23.07
N SER A 116 15.52 -5.63 22.90
CA SER A 116 15.86 -6.22 21.60
C SER A 116 14.66 -6.83 20.86
N PHE A 117 13.56 -7.11 21.59
CA PHE A 117 12.30 -7.61 21.07
C PHE A 117 11.27 -6.50 20.79
N ALA A 118 11.46 -5.28 21.31
CA ALA A 118 10.45 -4.25 21.28
C ALA A 118 10.52 -3.45 19.97
N HIS A 119 9.34 -3.07 19.46
CA HIS A 119 9.23 -2.17 18.32
C HIS A 119 9.26 -0.70 18.75
N TYR A 120 9.76 0.14 17.86
CA TYR A 120 9.72 1.60 17.98
C TYR A 120 9.51 2.23 16.60
N ILE A 121 9.13 3.51 16.55
CA ILE A 121 9.01 4.27 15.31
C ILE A 121 10.00 5.43 15.35
N GLU A 122 10.77 5.62 14.27
CA GLU A 122 11.56 6.82 14.08
C GLU A 122 10.69 7.92 13.47
N MET A 123 10.64 9.07 14.11
CA MET A 123 9.77 10.18 13.73
C MET A 123 10.54 11.51 13.77
N PRO A 124 10.22 12.48 12.90
CA PRO A 124 10.88 13.76 12.89
C PRO A 124 10.48 14.59 14.12
N PRO A 125 11.40 15.36 14.73
CA PRO A 125 11.12 16.22 15.87
C PRO A 125 10.42 17.55 15.47
N ASP A 126 9.68 17.56 14.36
CA ASP A 126 8.93 18.71 13.85
C ASP A 126 7.44 18.36 13.84
N PRO A 127 6.55 19.11 14.51
CA PRO A 127 5.14 18.75 14.65
C PRO A 127 4.40 18.56 13.34
N VAL A 128 4.70 19.37 12.32
CA VAL A 128 4.03 19.31 11.02
C VAL A 128 4.49 18.09 10.24
N ALA A 129 5.80 17.86 10.17
CA ALA A 129 6.37 16.67 9.56
C ALA A 129 5.90 15.39 10.28
N PHE A 130 5.86 15.42 11.62
CA PHE A 130 5.42 14.32 12.46
C PHE A 130 3.96 13.95 12.17
N GLU A 131 3.03 14.91 12.26
CA GLU A 131 1.61 14.66 12.00
C GLU A 131 1.41 14.06 10.62
N SER A 132 2.16 14.57 9.63
CA SER A 132 1.97 14.19 8.23
C SER A 132 2.31 12.73 7.91
N ILE A 133 3.10 12.04 8.74
CA ILE A 133 3.53 10.65 8.48
C ILE A 133 3.30 9.70 9.66
N PHE A 134 2.98 10.18 10.87
CA PHE A 134 2.86 9.31 12.05
C PHE A 134 1.85 8.18 11.87
N ALA A 135 0.67 8.49 11.34
CA ALA A 135 -0.36 7.48 11.13
C ALA A 135 0.03 6.49 10.02
N HIS A 136 0.78 6.93 9.00
CA HIS A 136 1.36 6.06 7.98
C HIS A 136 2.32 5.05 8.63
N GLU A 137 3.34 5.52 9.35
CA GLU A 137 4.36 4.65 9.95
C GLU A 137 3.79 3.74 11.05
N ASN A 138 2.83 4.25 11.83
CA ASN A 138 2.14 3.44 12.82
C ASN A 138 1.21 2.39 12.18
N GLY A 139 0.72 2.64 10.95
CA GLY A 139 0.02 1.66 10.14
C GLY A 139 0.92 0.46 9.78
N HIS A 140 2.16 0.72 9.37
CA HIS A 140 3.17 -0.32 9.13
C HIS A 140 3.54 -1.07 10.41
N LEU A 141 3.59 -0.36 11.54
CA LEU A 141 3.84 -0.99 12.83
C LEU A 141 2.68 -1.93 13.26
N ILE A 142 1.42 -1.56 12.98
CA ILE A 142 0.27 -2.44 13.19
C ILE A 142 0.41 -3.73 12.38
N ASP A 143 0.86 -3.63 11.11
CA ASP A 143 1.11 -4.81 10.27
C ASP A 143 2.23 -5.69 10.84
N ALA A 144 3.30 -5.08 11.35
CA ALA A 144 4.37 -5.79 12.02
C ALA A 144 3.90 -6.53 13.28
N TYR A 145 2.94 -5.97 14.04
CA TYR A 145 2.37 -6.64 15.21
C TYR A 145 1.54 -7.88 14.87
N ILE A 146 0.74 -7.82 13.81
CA ILE A 146 -0.21 -8.89 13.46
C ILE A 146 0.40 -9.98 12.56
N LYS A 147 1.71 -9.95 12.34
CA LYS A 147 2.46 -10.89 11.51
C LYS A 147 3.36 -11.75 12.40
N ASP A 148 3.15 -13.07 12.43
CA ASP A 148 3.95 -13.96 13.32
C ASP A 148 5.30 -14.37 12.73
N THR A 149 5.47 -14.28 11.41
CA THR A 149 6.69 -14.71 10.72
C THR A 149 6.90 -13.85 9.51
N ASP A 150 8.16 -13.58 9.16
CA ASP A 150 8.51 -12.93 7.91
C ASP A 150 8.30 -13.91 6.74
N PHE A 151 7.16 -13.76 6.05
CA PHE A 151 6.85 -14.48 4.79
C PHE A 151 6.85 -13.53 3.59
N GLU A 152 7.71 -12.51 3.62
CA GLU A 152 7.71 -11.43 2.62
C GLU A 152 8.22 -11.93 1.28
N PHE A 153 7.31 -11.95 0.31
CA PHE A 153 7.68 -11.89 -1.09
C PHE A 153 7.90 -10.42 -1.46
N SER A 154 9.10 -10.10 -1.90
CA SER A 154 9.42 -8.80 -2.47
C SER A 154 10.09 -9.03 -3.81
N ALA A 155 9.37 -8.66 -4.87
CA ALA A 155 9.97 -8.47 -6.17
C ALA A 155 10.88 -7.25 -6.07
N ASP A 156 12.14 -7.35 -6.49
CA ASP A 156 13.04 -6.20 -6.48
C ASP A 156 12.49 -5.13 -7.44
N ARG A 157 11.93 -4.05 -6.89
CA ARG A 157 11.39 -2.92 -7.65
C ARG A 157 12.12 -1.65 -7.22
N PHE A 158 12.39 -0.77 -8.19
CA PHE A 158 12.99 0.53 -7.90
C PHE A 158 11.99 1.44 -7.17
N VAL A 159 12.51 2.35 -6.32
CA VAL A 159 11.83 3.33 -5.44
C VAL A 159 10.30 3.34 -5.53
N HIS A 160 9.64 2.97 -4.43
CA HIS A 160 8.20 3.03 -4.24
C HIS A 160 7.65 4.44 -4.45
N THR A 161 6.77 4.60 -5.43
CA THR A 161 6.02 5.85 -5.65
C THR A 161 4.56 5.50 -5.85
N ALA A 162 3.66 6.35 -5.33
CA ALA A 162 2.23 6.08 -5.31
C ALA A 162 1.62 5.63 -6.66
N PRO A 163 2.02 6.16 -7.84
CA PRO A 163 1.43 5.75 -9.13
C PRO A 163 2.23 4.73 -9.92
N ALA A 164 3.47 4.45 -9.54
CA ALA A 164 4.26 3.44 -10.22
C ALA A 164 3.68 2.05 -9.97
N ILE A 165 3.98 1.15 -10.91
CA ILE A 165 3.78 -0.28 -10.73
C ILE A 165 4.90 -0.75 -9.81
N SER A 166 4.58 -1.29 -8.63
CA SER A 166 5.54 -1.94 -7.74
C SER A 166 5.33 -3.46 -7.83
N ASP A 167 4.76 -4.07 -6.80
CA ASP A 167 4.32 -5.45 -6.74
C ASP A 167 3.09 -5.53 -5.81
N PHE A 168 2.40 -6.67 -5.79
CA PHE A 168 1.15 -6.79 -5.03
C PHE A 168 1.33 -6.68 -3.51
N TRP A 169 2.47 -7.15 -2.96
CA TRP A 169 2.72 -7.09 -1.54
C TRP A 169 3.09 -5.66 -1.12
N THR A 170 4.03 -5.05 -1.84
CA THR A 170 4.42 -3.66 -1.54
C THR A 170 3.24 -2.71 -1.74
N ALA A 171 2.46 -2.83 -2.82
CA ALA A 171 1.25 -2.04 -3.01
C ALA A 171 0.23 -2.23 -1.88
N PHE A 172 0.13 -3.43 -1.31
CA PHE A 172 -0.73 -3.73 -0.18
C PHE A 172 -0.28 -3.03 1.11
N VAL A 173 1.00 -3.11 1.44
CA VAL A 173 1.59 -2.53 2.65
C VAL A 173 1.67 -1.00 2.55
N GLU A 174 2.25 -0.47 1.49
CA GLU A 174 2.37 0.99 1.30
C GLU A 174 1.01 1.64 1.05
N GLY A 175 0.10 0.99 0.32
CA GLY A 175 -1.27 1.50 0.20
C GLY A 175 -2.00 1.59 1.54
N TRP A 176 -1.70 0.67 2.47
CA TRP A 176 -2.16 0.77 3.86
C TRP A 176 -1.50 1.92 4.63
N GLY A 177 -0.24 2.25 4.40
CA GLY A 177 0.37 3.47 4.96
C GLY A 177 -0.21 4.76 4.35
N GLU A 178 -0.24 4.85 3.02
CA GLU A 178 -0.61 6.05 2.26
C GLU A 178 -2.08 6.46 2.47
N HIS A 179 -3.01 5.53 2.71
CA HIS A 179 -4.39 5.92 3.01
C HIS A 179 -4.50 6.73 4.31
N PHE A 180 -3.64 6.46 5.30
CA PHE A 180 -3.60 7.25 6.55
C PHE A 180 -3.13 8.68 6.31
N GLU A 181 -2.27 8.95 5.32
CA GLU A 181 -1.92 10.32 4.94
C GLU A 181 -3.14 11.07 4.39
N THR A 182 -3.99 10.39 3.61
CA THR A 182 -5.23 10.98 3.10
C THR A 182 -6.20 11.29 4.24
N MET A 183 -6.36 10.35 5.18
CA MET A 183 -7.15 10.56 6.40
C MET A 183 -6.56 11.67 7.28
N MET A 184 -5.24 11.84 7.32
CA MET A 184 -4.57 12.92 8.05
C MET A 184 -5.02 14.27 7.53
N VAL A 185 -5.04 14.47 6.21
CA VAL A 185 -5.52 15.74 5.63
C VAL A 185 -6.99 15.99 5.98
N ASP A 186 -7.84 14.96 5.90
CA ASP A 186 -9.29 15.07 6.17
C ASP A 186 -9.59 15.35 7.66
N MET A 187 -8.75 14.87 8.58
CA MET A 187 -9.00 14.92 10.02
C MET A 187 -8.09 15.87 10.81
N SER A 188 -7.04 16.41 10.19
CA SER A 188 -6.10 17.31 10.87
C SER A 188 -6.78 18.62 11.20
N SER A 189 -6.62 19.07 12.45
CA SER A 189 -7.01 20.42 12.86
C SER A 189 -5.94 21.46 12.53
N ASN A 190 -4.72 21.04 12.23
CA ASN A 190 -3.57 21.90 11.95
C ASN A 190 -3.57 22.40 10.49
N PRO A 191 -3.80 23.71 10.25
CA PRO A 191 -3.81 24.26 8.89
C PRO A 191 -2.47 24.04 8.17
N ALA A 192 -1.34 24.14 8.87
CA ALA A 192 -0.02 23.95 8.25
C ALA A 192 0.14 22.53 7.68
N CYS A 193 -0.37 21.51 8.39
CA CYS A 193 -0.38 20.13 7.92
C CYS A 193 -1.28 19.96 6.69
N ARG A 194 -2.50 20.49 6.71
CA ARG A 194 -3.42 20.43 5.56
C ARG A 194 -2.82 21.13 4.34
N ASN A 195 -2.22 22.31 4.53
CA ASN A 195 -1.66 23.12 3.45
C ASN A 195 -0.47 22.46 2.75
N LEU A 196 0.24 21.52 3.40
CA LEU A 196 1.26 20.69 2.73
C LEU A 196 0.68 19.84 1.59
N TYR A 197 -0.61 19.49 1.67
CA TYR A 197 -1.31 18.64 0.72
C TYR A 197 -2.29 19.43 -0.16
N THR A 198 -2.92 20.49 0.37
CA THR A 198 -3.93 21.25 -0.38
C THR A 198 -3.39 22.48 -1.11
N PHE A 199 -2.25 23.03 -0.67
CA PHE A 199 -1.67 24.30 -1.12
C PHE A 199 -2.54 25.54 -0.88
N ASP A 200 -3.48 25.50 0.06
CA ASP A 200 -4.45 26.59 0.27
C ASP A 200 -3.85 27.93 0.73
N ASP A 201 -2.65 27.92 1.33
CA ASP A 201 -2.03 29.11 1.93
C ASP A 201 -1.05 29.87 1.02
N VAL A 202 -0.70 29.33 -0.16
CA VAL A 202 0.31 29.97 -1.01
C VAL A 202 -0.19 30.21 -2.43
N LYS A 203 -0.41 31.50 -2.73
CA LYS A 203 -0.67 31.99 -4.09
C LYS A 203 0.42 31.49 -5.04
N GLY A 204 0.01 30.78 -6.09
CA GLY A 204 0.91 30.25 -7.12
C GLY A 204 1.46 28.84 -6.89
N ARG A 205 1.37 28.24 -5.68
CA ARG A 205 1.79 26.83 -5.50
C ARG A 205 0.92 25.87 -6.30
N ALA A 206 -0.40 26.12 -6.35
CA ALA A 206 -1.33 25.35 -7.18
C ALA A 206 -0.99 25.40 -8.69
N TYR A 207 -0.32 26.46 -9.15
CA TYR A 207 0.18 26.53 -10.53
C TYR A 207 1.38 25.59 -10.71
N PHE A 208 2.33 25.60 -9.77
CA PHE A 208 3.50 24.71 -9.81
C PHE A 208 3.17 23.25 -9.55
N SER A 209 2.13 22.93 -8.78
CA SER A 209 1.74 21.53 -8.51
C SER A 209 1.30 20.77 -9.76
N GLN A 210 0.80 21.49 -10.78
CA GLN A 210 0.47 20.94 -12.09
C GLN A 210 1.73 20.72 -12.96
N LEU A 211 2.81 21.44 -12.70
CA LEU A 211 4.04 21.41 -13.49
C LEU A 211 5.09 20.43 -12.96
N GLN A 212 5.08 20.15 -11.66
CA GLN A 212 6.14 19.36 -11.02
C GLN A 212 5.80 17.87 -10.97
N ASP A 213 6.81 17.00 -11.05
CA ASP A 213 6.65 15.55 -11.08
C ASP A 213 6.66 14.91 -9.67
N ILE A 214 6.56 13.58 -9.54
CA ILE A 214 6.50 12.91 -8.22
C ILE A 214 7.78 13.09 -7.38
N ALA A 215 8.92 13.34 -8.02
CA ALA A 215 10.18 13.63 -7.33
C ALA A 215 10.21 15.01 -6.62
N SER A 216 9.10 15.74 -6.57
CA SER A 216 9.02 17.14 -6.11
C SER A 216 8.02 17.35 -4.95
N LEU A 217 7.84 18.61 -4.56
CA LEU A 217 6.85 19.06 -3.58
C LEU A 217 5.40 18.68 -3.93
N SER A 218 5.10 18.36 -5.20
CA SER A 218 3.74 18.00 -5.63
C SER A 218 3.28 16.61 -5.14
N HIS A 219 4.20 15.73 -4.73
CA HIS A 219 3.88 14.34 -4.40
C HIS A 219 2.79 14.20 -3.34
N LYS A 220 2.91 14.93 -2.21
CA LYS A 220 1.94 14.90 -1.12
C LYS A 220 0.55 15.31 -1.58
N SER A 221 0.44 16.45 -2.28
CA SER A 221 -0.82 16.92 -2.82
C SER A 221 -1.45 15.96 -3.81
N LYS A 222 -0.63 15.42 -4.71
CA LYS A 222 -1.06 14.42 -5.68
C LYS A 222 -1.59 13.16 -5.00
N ARG A 223 -0.89 12.61 -3.99
CA ARG A 223 -1.40 11.49 -3.18
C ARG A 223 -2.79 11.77 -2.62
N TYR A 224 -2.96 12.91 -1.94
CA TYR A 224 -4.25 13.25 -1.34
C TYR A 224 -5.41 13.33 -2.36
N TYR A 225 -5.25 14.10 -3.44
CA TYR A 225 -6.31 14.27 -4.43
C TYR A 225 -6.54 13.01 -5.29
N TRP A 226 -5.47 12.28 -5.63
CA TRP A 226 -5.54 11.11 -6.51
C TRP A 226 -6.06 9.86 -5.81
N VAL A 227 -5.82 9.72 -4.51
CA VAL A 227 -6.47 8.67 -3.70
C VAL A 227 -8.00 8.89 -3.71
N LYS A 228 -8.45 10.12 -3.45
CA LYS A 228 -9.89 10.43 -3.38
C LYS A 228 -10.58 10.31 -4.74
N SER A 229 -9.93 10.80 -5.80
CA SER A 229 -10.45 10.72 -7.18
C SER A 229 -10.20 9.38 -7.87
N ASN A 230 -9.46 8.45 -7.24
CA ASN A 230 -9.09 7.15 -7.79
C ASN A 230 -8.35 7.27 -9.13
N LEU A 231 -7.44 8.25 -9.24
CA LEU A 231 -6.72 8.54 -10.49
C LEU A 231 -5.66 7.46 -10.81
N PHE A 232 -5.22 6.72 -9.80
CA PHE A 232 -4.25 5.63 -9.94
C PHE A 232 -4.75 4.44 -10.75
N ALA A 233 -6.06 4.37 -11.02
CA ALA A 233 -6.71 3.39 -11.87
C ALA A 233 -6.44 3.58 -13.38
N PHE A 234 -5.96 4.76 -13.77
CA PHE A 234 -5.77 5.13 -15.16
C PHE A 234 -4.33 4.90 -15.63
N LYS A 235 -4.17 4.66 -16.92
CA LYS A 235 -2.84 4.52 -17.52
C LYS A 235 -2.10 5.84 -17.46
N ARG A 236 -0.78 5.76 -17.35
CA ARG A 236 0.07 6.94 -17.44
C ARG A 236 0.32 7.29 -18.91
N ILE A 237 0.32 8.58 -19.21
CA ILE A 237 0.69 9.08 -20.54
C ILE A 237 2.21 9.11 -20.60
N PRO A 238 2.86 8.38 -21.52
CA PRO A 238 4.30 8.47 -21.71
C PRO A 238 4.73 9.92 -21.89
N VAL A 239 5.92 10.24 -21.38
CA VAL A 239 6.39 11.63 -21.37
C VAL A 239 6.60 12.14 -22.81
N SER A 240 6.56 13.47 -22.99
CA SER A 240 6.76 14.14 -24.28
C SER A 240 7.93 13.57 -25.10
N ALA A 241 7.80 13.61 -26.42
CA ALA A 241 8.80 13.11 -27.37
C ALA A 241 10.21 13.71 -27.18
N GLU A 242 10.32 14.87 -26.52
CA GLU A 242 11.61 15.49 -26.18
C GLU A 242 12.35 14.73 -25.07
N LEU A 243 11.64 14.30 -24.03
CA LEU A 243 12.23 13.56 -22.93
C LEU A 243 12.57 12.12 -23.34
N GLU A 244 11.77 11.51 -24.23
CA GLU A 244 12.15 10.24 -24.87
C GLU A 244 13.47 10.38 -25.66
N ARG A 245 13.65 11.48 -26.43
CA ARG A 245 14.91 11.74 -27.16
C ARG A 245 16.11 11.91 -26.22
N LEU A 246 15.92 12.54 -25.05
CA LEU A 246 16.98 12.74 -24.06
C LEU A 246 17.40 11.43 -23.36
N ALA A 247 16.46 10.50 -23.16
CA ALA A 247 16.78 9.18 -22.66
C ALA A 247 17.60 8.37 -23.69
N GLY A 248 17.32 8.53 -24.99
CA GLY A 248 17.98 7.75 -26.05
C GLY A 248 17.71 6.26 -25.88
N ASP A 249 18.71 5.41 -26.19
CA ASP A 249 18.62 3.95 -26.03
C ASP A 249 19.05 3.46 -24.62
N ASP A 250 19.17 4.37 -23.66
CA ASP A 250 19.55 4.06 -22.27
C ASP A 250 18.32 3.55 -21.50
N GLY A 251 18.21 2.22 -21.39
CA GLY A 251 17.09 1.56 -20.71
C GLY A 251 16.92 1.98 -19.25
N LEU A 252 18.00 2.33 -18.55
CA LEU A 252 17.93 2.84 -17.18
C LEU A 252 17.26 4.22 -17.15
N LYS A 253 17.66 5.14 -18.03
CA LYS A 253 17.02 6.46 -18.14
C LYS A 253 15.55 6.32 -18.50
N GLN A 254 15.22 5.51 -19.51
CA GLN A 254 13.83 5.27 -19.92
C GLN A 254 12.98 4.75 -18.75
N TYR A 255 13.52 3.82 -17.96
CA TYR A 255 12.87 3.28 -16.78
C TYR A 255 12.67 4.36 -15.70
N LEU A 256 13.73 5.06 -15.29
CA LEU A 256 13.69 6.05 -14.20
C LEU A 256 12.75 7.22 -14.51
N TYR A 257 12.80 7.78 -15.72
CA TYR A 257 11.98 8.95 -16.06
C TYR A 257 10.49 8.64 -16.03
N ASN A 258 10.09 7.51 -16.61
CA ASN A 258 8.68 7.12 -16.60
C ASN A 258 8.21 6.68 -15.22
N HIS A 259 9.10 6.20 -14.36
CA HIS A 259 8.77 5.84 -12.98
C HIS A 259 8.24 7.02 -12.18
N PHE A 260 8.83 8.22 -12.36
CA PHE A 260 8.40 9.43 -11.66
C PHE A 260 7.29 10.23 -12.34
N ASN A 261 6.94 9.89 -13.60
CA ASN A 261 5.91 10.58 -14.37
C ASN A 261 4.53 10.44 -13.74
N SER A 262 3.78 11.52 -13.83
CA SER A 262 2.59 11.80 -13.05
C SER A 262 1.40 12.26 -13.91
N ASN A 263 1.49 12.10 -15.24
CA ASN A 263 0.40 12.35 -16.18
C ASN A 263 -0.45 11.10 -16.39
N PHE A 264 -1.77 11.24 -16.31
CA PHE A 264 -2.74 10.14 -16.52
C PHE A 264 -3.62 10.39 -17.74
N ASP A 265 -3.97 9.31 -18.44
CA ASP A 265 -5.01 9.29 -19.46
C ASP A 265 -6.31 8.78 -18.84
N ALA A 266 -7.20 9.69 -18.49
CA ALA A 266 -8.49 9.35 -17.89
C ALA A 266 -9.42 8.55 -18.83
N SER A 267 -9.10 8.42 -20.13
CA SER A 267 -9.87 7.59 -21.06
C SER A 267 -9.44 6.11 -21.08
N GLU A 268 -8.28 5.81 -20.48
CA GLU A 268 -7.63 4.50 -20.54
C GLU A 268 -7.42 3.91 -19.15
N LEU A 269 -8.03 2.77 -18.87
CA LEU A 269 -7.81 2.04 -17.61
C LEU A 269 -6.52 1.23 -17.63
N LYS A 270 -5.82 1.20 -16.49
CA LYS A 270 -4.87 0.11 -16.18
C LYS A 270 -5.61 -1.23 -16.19
N ASN A 271 -4.91 -2.31 -16.49
CA ASN A 271 -5.45 -3.65 -16.27
C ASN A 271 -5.46 -3.99 -14.76
N ILE A 272 -6.13 -5.06 -14.35
CA ILE A 272 -6.29 -5.38 -12.92
C ILE A 272 -4.97 -5.69 -12.21
N GLN A 273 -4.00 -6.30 -12.90
CA GLN A 273 -2.70 -6.58 -12.29
C GLN A 273 -1.92 -5.27 -12.08
N GLN A 274 -1.93 -4.37 -13.07
CA GLN A 274 -1.37 -3.02 -12.94
C GLN A 274 -1.97 -2.27 -11.75
N MET A 275 -3.30 -2.22 -11.72
CA MET A 275 -4.10 -1.59 -10.67
C MET A 275 -3.66 -2.06 -9.28
N LEU A 276 -3.70 -3.37 -9.01
CA LEU A 276 -3.43 -3.92 -7.67
C LEU A 276 -1.94 -3.99 -7.31
N SER A 277 -1.06 -3.68 -8.25
CA SER A 277 0.36 -3.43 -8.03
C SER A 277 0.71 -1.94 -7.90
N THR A 278 -0.28 -1.05 -7.79
CA THR A 278 -0.07 0.40 -7.60
C THR A 278 -0.49 0.80 -6.19
N GLU A 279 0.47 1.31 -5.40
CA GLU A 279 0.31 1.71 -3.99
C GLU A 279 -0.86 2.68 -3.80
N GLY A 280 -0.94 3.72 -4.62
CA GLY A 280 -2.00 4.73 -4.55
C GLY A 280 -3.39 4.20 -4.89
N LEU A 281 -3.51 3.16 -5.72
CA LEU A 281 -4.81 2.52 -5.95
C LEU A 281 -5.24 1.72 -4.71
N VAL A 282 -4.31 0.97 -4.12
CA VAL A 282 -4.59 0.22 -2.90
C VAL A 282 -4.93 1.17 -1.73
N ALA A 283 -4.26 2.32 -1.65
CA ALA A 283 -4.63 3.40 -0.74
C ALA A 283 -6.05 3.91 -0.99
N SER A 284 -6.46 4.05 -2.25
CA SER A 284 -7.84 4.42 -2.64
C SER A 284 -8.85 3.39 -2.16
N LEU A 285 -8.53 2.10 -2.28
CA LEU A 285 -9.37 1.00 -1.81
C LEU A 285 -9.54 1.02 -0.29
N PHE A 286 -8.44 1.12 0.48
CA PHE A 286 -8.51 1.23 1.95
C PHE A 286 -9.23 2.51 2.38
N TYR A 287 -8.92 3.66 1.79
CA TYR A 287 -9.55 4.94 2.09
C TYR A 287 -11.08 4.87 1.91
N ARG A 288 -11.57 4.32 0.80
CA ARG A 288 -13.01 4.21 0.57
C ARG A 288 -13.66 3.18 1.50
N MET A 289 -12.97 2.09 1.81
CA MET A 289 -13.48 1.08 2.73
C MET A 289 -13.65 1.60 4.16
N VAL A 290 -12.68 2.35 4.68
CA VAL A 290 -12.80 2.93 6.04
C VAL A 290 -13.78 4.09 6.11
N ASN A 291 -14.10 4.74 4.99
CA ASN A 291 -15.09 5.82 4.89
C ASN A 291 -16.48 5.35 4.44
N ASP A 292 -16.70 4.04 4.23
CA ASP A 292 -18.02 3.53 3.91
C ASP A 292 -18.91 3.54 5.17
N GLU A 293 -19.99 4.32 5.13
CA GLU A 293 -20.88 4.53 6.28
C GLU A 293 -21.53 3.24 6.77
N LYS A 294 -21.85 2.30 5.87
CA LYS A 294 -22.45 1.02 6.26
C LYS A 294 -21.42 0.12 6.92
N ILE A 295 -20.21 0.05 6.37
CA ILE A 295 -19.11 -0.68 7.00
C ILE A 295 -18.82 -0.09 8.39
N GLN A 296 -18.76 1.24 8.52
CA GLN A 296 -18.51 1.88 9.81
C GLN A 296 -19.61 1.58 10.85
N SER A 297 -20.88 1.68 10.45
CA SER A 297 -22.03 1.56 11.35
C SER A 297 -22.47 0.12 11.63
N ASN A 298 -22.00 -0.84 10.85
CA ASN A 298 -22.31 -2.26 11.05
C ASN A 298 -21.39 -2.87 12.12
N TYR A 299 -21.82 -2.79 13.37
CA TYR A 299 -21.18 -3.46 14.51
C TYR A 299 -21.58 -4.94 14.58
N LEU A 300 -20.66 -5.80 15.01
CA LEU A 300 -20.92 -7.23 15.18
C LEU A 300 -21.67 -7.50 16.49
N ASP A 301 -22.60 -8.46 16.45
CA ASP A 301 -23.27 -8.95 17.66
C ASP A 301 -22.32 -9.74 18.58
N ASP A 302 -21.23 -10.29 18.02
CA ASP A 302 -20.18 -10.98 18.79
C ASP A 302 -19.36 -9.96 19.59
N ILE A 303 -19.78 -9.69 20.82
CA ILE A 303 -19.04 -8.84 21.77
C ILE A 303 -17.61 -9.35 21.99
N GLY A 304 -17.40 -10.67 21.92
CA GLY A 304 -16.08 -11.30 22.08
C GLY A 304 -15.08 -10.90 21.00
N PHE A 305 -15.54 -10.42 19.84
CA PHE A 305 -14.67 -9.77 18.84
C PHE A 305 -14.04 -8.50 19.41
N TYR A 306 -14.86 -7.62 19.98
CA TYR A 306 -14.43 -6.31 20.48
C TYR A 306 -13.66 -6.41 21.81
N GLU A 307 -14.00 -7.36 22.68
CA GLU A 307 -13.27 -7.61 23.94
C GLU A 307 -11.79 -7.94 23.70
N LYS A 308 -11.46 -8.61 22.58
CA LYS A 308 -10.07 -8.89 22.20
C LYS A 308 -9.29 -7.60 21.92
N PHE A 309 -9.89 -6.66 21.19
CA PHE A 309 -9.27 -5.37 20.90
C PHE A 309 -9.26 -4.43 22.12
N HIS A 310 -10.24 -4.56 23.01
CA HIS A 310 -10.27 -3.80 24.25
C HIS A 310 -9.24 -4.28 25.28
N GLY A 311 -8.83 -5.55 25.23
CA GLY A 311 -7.95 -6.17 26.23
C GLY A 311 -8.69 -6.67 27.48
N GLY A 312 -10.01 -6.77 27.43
CA GLY A 312 -10.84 -7.13 28.57
C GLY A 312 -12.34 -7.05 28.25
N LYS A 313 -13.17 -7.28 29.28
CA LYS A 313 -14.62 -7.17 29.15
C LYS A 313 -15.05 -5.74 28.87
N LEU A 314 -16.01 -5.57 27.97
CA LEU A 314 -16.60 -4.26 27.69
C LEU A 314 -17.58 -3.86 28.81
N ASN A 315 -17.50 -2.59 29.24
CA ASN A 315 -18.49 -1.97 30.11
C ASN A 315 -19.41 -1.05 29.29
N GLY A 316 -20.20 -1.65 28.40
CA GLY A 316 -21.07 -0.94 27.46
C GLY A 316 -21.22 -1.69 26.14
N THR A 317 -21.93 -1.09 25.20
CA THR A 317 -22.03 -1.58 23.82
C THR A 317 -20.77 -1.26 23.03
N PRO A 318 -20.42 -2.06 22.00
CA PRO A 318 -19.26 -1.77 21.16
C PRO A 318 -19.24 -0.34 20.59
N GLY A 319 -20.40 0.19 20.16
CA GLY A 319 -20.51 1.54 19.59
C GLY A 319 -20.28 2.69 20.56
N GLU A 320 -20.42 2.46 21.86
CA GLU A 320 -20.09 3.45 22.90
C GLU A 320 -18.58 3.55 23.15
N ILE A 321 -17.83 2.47 22.86
CA ILE A 321 -16.40 2.34 23.16
C ILE A 321 -15.53 2.58 21.93
N PHE A 322 -15.99 2.08 20.78
CA PHE A 322 -15.33 2.15 19.49
C PHE A 322 -16.19 2.98 18.52
N PRO A 323 -15.82 4.25 18.25
CA PRO A 323 -16.45 5.04 17.21
C PRO A 323 -16.54 4.32 15.86
N PRO A 324 -17.49 4.69 14.97
CA PRO A 324 -17.74 3.97 13.72
C PRO A 324 -16.50 3.81 12.81
N LEU A 325 -15.64 4.83 12.74
CA LEU A 325 -14.37 4.75 12.02
C LEU A 325 -13.44 3.67 12.62
N GLU A 326 -13.32 3.60 13.94
CA GLU A 326 -12.51 2.57 14.62
C GLU A 326 -13.09 1.18 14.36
N ASN A 327 -14.41 1.00 14.36
CA ASN A 327 -15.05 -0.27 14.04
C ASN A 327 -14.64 -0.80 12.65
N ALA A 328 -14.62 0.06 11.63
CA ALA A 328 -14.13 -0.31 10.30
C ALA A 328 -12.67 -0.78 10.34
N TYR A 329 -11.80 -0.06 11.06
CA TYR A 329 -10.39 -0.41 11.21
C TYR A 329 -10.16 -1.72 11.96
N LEU A 330 -10.89 -1.99 13.05
CA LEU A 330 -10.74 -3.25 13.80
C LEU A 330 -11.08 -4.46 12.93
N LYS A 331 -12.13 -4.35 12.10
CA LYS A 331 -12.48 -5.38 11.12
C LYS A 331 -11.38 -5.59 10.08
N ILE A 332 -10.79 -4.51 9.55
CA ILE A 332 -9.66 -4.60 8.62
C ILE A 332 -8.45 -5.29 9.28
N ILE A 333 -8.07 -4.89 10.50
CA ILE A 333 -6.94 -5.48 11.23
C ILE A 333 -7.15 -6.98 11.45
N ALA A 334 -8.36 -7.40 11.86
CA ALA A 334 -8.69 -8.82 12.03
C ALA A 334 -8.63 -9.59 10.70
N ALA A 335 -9.09 -9.01 9.59
CA ALA A 335 -9.00 -9.62 8.26
C ALA A 335 -7.55 -9.73 7.78
N LYS A 336 -6.72 -8.69 7.98
CA LYS A 336 -5.28 -8.71 7.66
C LYS A 336 -4.56 -9.78 8.47
N TYR A 337 -4.82 -9.89 9.78
CA TYR A 337 -4.26 -10.95 10.62
C TYR A 337 -4.58 -12.34 10.05
N ARG A 338 -5.84 -12.61 9.70
CA ARG A 338 -6.23 -13.91 9.12
C ARG A 338 -5.59 -14.17 7.76
N LEU A 339 -5.49 -13.14 6.91
CA LEU A 339 -4.79 -13.23 5.64
C LEU A 339 -3.31 -13.60 5.85
N PHE A 340 -2.63 -12.91 6.76
CA PHE A 340 -1.22 -13.14 7.08
C PHE A 340 -0.99 -14.56 7.64
N LYS A 341 -1.87 -15.05 8.52
CA LYS A 341 -1.83 -16.45 9.00
C LYS A 341 -1.99 -17.47 7.86
N ASN A 342 -2.80 -17.18 6.86
CA ASN A 342 -2.94 -18.07 5.70
C ASN A 342 -1.66 -18.06 4.85
N TYR A 343 -1.02 -16.90 4.76
CA TYR A 343 0.17 -16.69 3.94
C TYR A 343 1.42 -17.35 4.53
N GLU A 344 1.53 -17.50 5.85
CA GLU A 344 2.58 -18.30 6.48
C GLU A 344 2.70 -19.74 5.93
N LYS A 345 1.65 -20.27 5.31
CA LYS A 345 1.60 -21.62 4.75
C LYS A 345 1.55 -21.66 3.22
N CYS A 346 1.58 -20.51 2.55
CA CYS A 346 1.41 -20.46 1.11
C CYS A 346 2.77 -20.62 0.40
N GLU A 347 2.86 -21.65 -0.44
CA GLU A 347 4.08 -22.03 -1.14
C GLU A 347 4.37 -21.18 -2.39
N LYS A 348 3.38 -20.42 -2.88
CA LYS A 348 3.41 -19.72 -4.18
C LYS A 348 3.05 -18.24 -4.05
N MET A 349 3.82 -17.52 -3.25
CA MET A 349 3.60 -16.09 -3.04
C MET A 349 3.74 -15.24 -4.31
N ASP A 350 4.55 -15.68 -5.27
CA ASP A 350 4.72 -14.98 -6.54
C ASP A 350 3.47 -15.04 -7.43
N GLU A 351 2.53 -15.93 -7.12
CA GLU A 351 1.23 -16.06 -7.79
C GLU A 351 0.10 -15.27 -7.09
N ALA A 352 0.33 -14.78 -5.87
CA ALA A 352 -0.71 -14.16 -5.04
C ALA A 352 -1.03 -12.72 -5.46
N ILE A 353 -2.33 -12.39 -5.46
CA ILE A 353 -2.84 -11.02 -5.63
C ILE A 353 -3.44 -10.57 -4.30
N VAL A 354 -2.58 -10.04 -3.43
CA VAL A 354 -2.83 -9.88 -1.98
C VAL A 354 -4.12 -9.14 -1.66
N PHE A 355 -4.43 -8.06 -2.39
CA PHE A 355 -5.66 -7.30 -2.12
C PHE A 355 -6.94 -8.08 -2.48
N ILE A 356 -6.90 -8.93 -3.51
CA ILE A 356 -8.03 -9.82 -3.82
C ILE A 356 -8.23 -10.80 -2.67
N ASP A 357 -7.15 -11.46 -2.21
CA ASP A 357 -7.25 -12.40 -1.11
C ASP A 357 -7.70 -11.72 0.19
N PHE A 358 -7.25 -10.49 0.44
CA PHE A 358 -7.71 -9.65 1.54
C PHE A 358 -9.22 -9.41 1.48
N ILE A 359 -9.76 -8.96 0.34
CA ILE A 359 -11.18 -8.64 0.25
C ILE A 359 -12.05 -9.91 0.33
N LYS A 360 -11.56 -11.06 -0.19
CA LYS A 360 -12.18 -12.38 0.02
C LYS A 360 -12.22 -12.73 1.51
N GLN A 361 -11.09 -12.57 2.20
CA GLN A 361 -10.96 -12.87 3.63
C GLN A 361 -11.83 -11.95 4.49
N TYR A 362 -11.92 -10.67 4.14
CA TYR A 362 -12.77 -9.70 4.82
C TYR A 362 -14.25 -10.06 4.67
N ALA A 363 -14.73 -10.28 3.44
CA ALA A 363 -16.12 -10.64 3.17
C ALA A 363 -16.53 -11.94 3.88
N ALA A 364 -15.62 -12.92 3.96
CA ALA A 364 -15.85 -14.17 4.68
C ALA A 364 -15.97 -14.00 6.20
N LEU A 365 -15.23 -13.05 6.80
CA LEU A 365 -15.29 -12.77 8.24
C LEU A 365 -16.49 -11.90 8.62
N PHE A 366 -16.89 -10.99 7.74
CA PHE A 366 -17.89 -9.96 8.03
C PHE A 366 -19.00 -10.00 6.98
N ASN A 367 -19.85 -11.04 7.02
CA ASN A 367 -20.93 -11.24 6.05
C ASN A 367 -21.90 -10.04 5.98
N GLY A 368 -22.08 -9.29 7.07
CA GLY A 368 -22.89 -8.06 7.08
C GLY A 368 -22.30 -6.92 6.25
N ASP A 369 -20.97 -6.88 6.09
CA ASP A 369 -20.27 -5.89 5.25
C ASP A 369 -19.99 -6.41 3.84
N ALA A 370 -20.08 -7.72 3.62
CA ALA A 370 -19.56 -8.39 2.44
C ALA A 370 -20.08 -7.77 1.13
N ARG A 371 -21.37 -7.41 1.06
CA ARG A 371 -21.93 -6.79 -0.16
C ARG A 371 -21.28 -5.43 -0.46
N ASP A 372 -21.14 -4.57 0.54
CA ASP A 372 -20.57 -3.22 0.37
C ASP A 372 -19.05 -3.30 0.13
N ALA A 373 -18.34 -4.20 0.83
CA ALA A 373 -16.91 -4.45 0.60
C ALA A 373 -16.62 -4.96 -0.83
N LEU A 374 -17.36 -5.98 -1.30
CA LEU A 374 -17.18 -6.58 -2.63
C LEU A 374 -17.57 -5.60 -3.75
N SER A 375 -18.73 -4.94 -3.63
CA SER A 375 -19.16 -3.97 -4.64
C SER A 375 -18.26 -2.72 -4.65
N GLY A 376 -17.84 -2.25 -3.48
CA GLY A 376 -16.87 -1.17 -3.31
C GLY A 376 -15.57 -1.49 -4.03
N TYR A 377 -15.00 -2.68 -3.82
CA TYR A 377 -13.83 -3.14 -4.57
C TYR A 377 -14.06 -3.08 -6.10
N CYS A 378 -15.15 -3.67 -6.59
CA CYS A 378 -15.43 -3.71 -8.03
C CYS A 378 -15.55 -2.31 -8.65
N MET A 379 -16.21 -1.37 -7.96
CA MET A 379 -16.35 0.01 -8.41
C MET A 379 -15.00 0.74 -8.44
N ASN A 380 -14.13 0.48 -7.46
CA ASN A 380 -12.79 1.07 -7.39
C ASN A 380 -11.87 0.61 -8.51
N VAL A 381 -11.94 -0.66 -8.89
CA VAL A 381 -11.15 -1.20 -10.01
C VAL A 381 -11.88 -1.06 -11.36
N TYR A 382 -12.98 -0.32 -11.43
CA TYR A 382 -13.81 -0.16 -12.63
C TYR A 382 -14.19 -1.51 -13.28
N PHE A 383 -14.45 -2.52 -12.44
CA PHE A 383 -14.74 -3.90 -12.83
C PHE A 383 -13.62 -4.61 -13.61
N ALA A 384 -12.40 -4.07 -13.65
CA ALA A 384 -11.23 -4.77 -14.15
C ALA A 384 -11.04 -6.07 -13.34
N GLY A 385 -10.75 -7.18 -14.02
CA GLY A 385 -10.68 -8.51 -13.40
C GLY A 385 -12.03 -9.20 -13.21
N VAL A 386 -13.15 -8.46 -13.30
CA VAL A 386 -14.53 -8.98 -13.18
C VAL A 386 -15.22 -9.08 -14.54
N TRP A 387 -15.06 -8.06 -15.38
CA TRP A 387 -15.53 -8.05 -16.76
C TRP A 387 -14.37 -8.29 -17.73
N GLU A 388 -14.59 -9.16 -18.71
CA GLU A 388 -13.60 -9.44 -19.77
C GLU A 388 -13.25 -8.21 -20.61
N ASP A 389 -14.21 -7.29 -20.77
CA ASP A 389 -14.16 -6.09 -21.61
C ASP A 389 -14.11 -4.79 -20.79
N ALA A 390 -13.76 -4.83 -19.49
CA ALA A 390 -13.83 -3.68 -18.58
C ALA A 390 -13.23 -2.38 -19.16
N ALA A 391 -12.02 -2.45 -19.71
CA ALA A 391 -11.34 -1.30 -20.31
C ALA A 391 -12.06 -0.76 -21.56
N ALA A 392 -12.49 -1.64 -22.46
CA ALA A 392 -13.24 -1.25 -23.66
C ALA A 392 -14.61 -0.67 -23.30
N TYR A 393 -15.27 -1.25 -22.29
CA TYR A 393 -16.55 -0.78 -21.77
C TYR A 393 -16.40 0.61 -21.15
N TYR A 394 -15.38 0.82 -20.31
CA TYR A 394 -15.07 2.13 -19.75
C TYR A 394 -14.84 3.17 -20.84
N ARG A 395 -13.97 2.88 -21.82
CA ARG A 395 -13.67 3.78 -22.94
C ARG A 395 -14.93 4.17 -23.72
N SER A 396 -15.82 3.21 -23.98
CA SER A 396 -17.10 3.49 -24.66
C SER A 396 -17.98 4.45 -23.86
N ASN A 397 -18.07 4.28 -22.53
CA ASN A 397 -18.81 5.20 -21.65
C ASN A 397 -18.14 6.57 -21.55
N TYR A 398 -16.81 6.61 -21.51
CA TYR A 398 -16.03 7.85 -21.51
C TYR A 398 -16.28 8.65 -22.81
N CYS A 399 -16.23 8.00 -23.98
CA CYS A 399 -16.56 8.68 -25.24
C CYS A 399 -18.01 9.19 -25.25
N ALA A 400 -18.96 8.38 -24.78
CA ALA A 400 -20.37 8.78 -24.73
C ALA A 400 -20.62 10.00 -23.83
N SER A 401 -19.90 10.15 -22.72
CA SER A 401 -20.05 11.31 -21.83
C SER A 401 -19.64 12.62 -22.50
N HIS A 402 -18.69 12.60 -23.43
CA HIS A 402 -18.24 13.76 -24.19
C HIS A 402 -19.17 14.13 -25.35
N LEU A 403 -20.04 13.21 -25.77
CA LEU A 403 -21.04 13.45 -26.80
C LEU A 403 -22.32 14.09 -26.26
N THR A 404 -22.39 14.43 -24.97
CA THR A 404 -23.60 14.97 -24.32
C THR A 404 -24.20 16.17 -25.05
N LEU A 405 -23.38 17.05 -25.64
CA LEU A 405 -23.87 18.22 -26.38
C LEU A 405 -24.32 17.92 -27.82
N VAL A 406 -23.95 16.76 -28.36
CA VAL A 406 -24.17 16.39 -29.76
C VAL A 406 -25.27 15.31 -29.88
N ASP A 407 -25.33 14.37 -28.94
CA ASP A 407 -26.33 13.31 -28.90
C ASP A 407 -26.70 12.94 -27.43
N PRO A 408 -27.55 13.75 -26.78
CA PRO A 408 -28.00 13.49 -25.41
C PRO A 408 -28.74 12.15 -25.25
N GLY A 409 -29.47 11.71 -26.29
CA GLY A 409 -30.26 10.48 -26.27
C GLY A 409 -29.37 9.23 -26.24
N ALA A 410 -28.28 9.22 -27.02
CA ALA A 410 -27.28 8.17 -26.96
C ALA A 410 -26.60 8.09 -25.60
N MET A 411 -26.27 9.24 -24.98
CA MET A 411 -25.66 9.27 -23.65
C MET A 411 -26.58 8.62 -22.60
N GLN A 412 -27.86 9.01 -22.55
CA GLN A 412 -28.83 8.45 -21.60
C GLN A 412 -28.98 6.93 -21.78
N ALA A 413 -29.01 6.45 -23.02
CA ALA A 413 -29.11 5.02 -23.32
C ALA A 413 -27.85 4.23 -22.90
N VAL A 414 -26.66 4.79 -23.13
CA VAL A 414 -25.38 4.17 -22.72
C VAL A 414 -25.28 4.09 -21.20
N PHE A 415 -25.60 5.19 -20.50
CA PHE A 415 -25.51 5.24 -19.05
C PHE A 415 -26.55 4.32 -18.39
N GLY A 416 -27.78 4.26 -18.92
CA GLY A 416 -28.80 3.32 -18.44
C GLY A 416 -28.33 1.86 -18.54
N LYS A 417 -27.70 1.48 -19.66
CA LYS A 417 -27.10 0.13 -19.81
C LYS A 417 -25.94 -0.10 -18.85
N CYS A 418 -25.12 0.92 -18.61
CA CYS A 418 -24.01 0.87 -17.65
C CYS A 418 -24.51 0.59 -16.24
N PHE A 419 -25.45 1.40 -15.73
CA PHE A 419 -26.04 1.18 -14.41
C PHE A 419 -26.69 -0.20 -14.29
N GLN A 420 -27.40 -0.65 -15.32
CA GLN A 420 -27.99 -1.99 -15.33
C GLN A 420 -26.93 -3.10 -15.23
N ARG A 421 -25.83 -3.00 -16.00
CA ARG A 421 -24.73 -3.99 -15.95
C ARG A 421 -24.01 -3.99 -14.60
N ILE A 422 -23.78 -2.81 -14.02
CA ILE A 422 -23.23 -2.65 -12.67
C ILE A 422 -24.13 -3.35 -11.67
N GLN A 423 -25.41 -3.02 -11.65
CA GLN A 423 -26.38 -3.59 -10.69
C GLN A 423 -26.47 -5.12 -10.82
N GLN A 424 -26.57 -5.64 -12.05
CA GLN A 424 -26.55 -7.09 -12.30
C GLN A 424 -25.28 -7.77 -11.80
N THR A 425 -24.12 -7.11 -11.90
CA THR A 425 -22.84 -7.64 -11.41
C THR A 425 -22.82 -7.66 -9.89
N VAL A 426 -23.25 -6.57 -9.25
CA VAL A 426 -23.37 -6.46 -7.78
C VAL A 426 -24.34 -7.49 -7.22
N ASP A 427 -25.47 -7.71 -7.87
CA ASP A 427 -26.45 -8.72 -7.44
C ASP A 427 -25.92 -10.14 -7.60
N LYS A 428 -25.13 -10.42 -8.66
CA LYS A 428 -24.45 -11.71 -8.85
C LYS A 428 -23.32 -11.95 -7.86
N LEU A 429 -22.60 -10.90 -7.44
CA LEU A 429 -21.60 -10.98 -6.39
C LEU A 429 -22.23 -11.36 -5.05
N GLY A 430 -23.37 -10.74 -4.71
CA GLY A 430 -24.06 -10.99 -3.45
C GLY A 430 -23.13 -10.75 -2.25
N THR A 431 -23.12 -11.70 -1.31
CA THR A 431 -22.21 -11.66 -0.14
C THR A 431 -21.12 -12.73 -0.18
N SER A 432 -21.14 -13.64 -1.16
CA SER A 432 -20.31 -14.85 -1.13
C SER A 432 -19.70 -15.26 -2.46
N ASN A 433 -20.11 -14.68 -3.60
CA ASN A 433 -19.59 -15.07 -4.91
C ASN A 433 -18.26 -14.37 -5.24
N VAL A 434 -17.29 -14.60 -4.35
CA VAL A 434 -16.00 -13.91 -4.35
C VAL A 434 -15.07 -14.33 -5.50
N GLU A 435 -15.37 -15.44 -6.18
CA GLU A 435 -14.60 -15.90 -7.34
C GLU A 435 -14.76 -14.98 -8.55
N LEU A 436 -15.82 -14.16 -8.58
CA LEU A 436 -15.98 -13.16 -9.65
C LEU A 436 -14.93 -12.05 -9.61
N LEU A 437 -14.30 -11.78 -8.47
CA LEU A 437 -13.34 -10.68 -8.30
C LEU A 437 -12.08 -10.83 -9.16
N ALA A 438 -11.66 -12.07 -9.39
CA ALA A 438 -10.42 -12.40 -10.09
C ALA A 438 -10.65 -13.20 -11.37
N LYS A 439 -11.91 -13.32 -11.82
CA LYS A 439 -12.30 -14.20 -12.95
C LYS A 439 -11.45 -13.95 -14.20
N HIS A 440 -11.04 -12.70 -14.42
CA HIS A 440 -10.24 -12.28 -15.55
C HIS A 440 -8.86 -11.71 -15.16
N ALA A 441 -8.37 -11.98 -13.94
CA ALA A 441 -7.10 -11.41 -13.44
C ALA A 441 -5.85 -12.19 -13.85
N SER A 442 -5.96 -13.51 -14.12
CA SER A 442 -4.84 -14.43 -14.39
C SER A 442 -3.74 -14.42 -13.31
N THR A 443 -2.79 -15.34 -13.42
CA THR A 443 -1.62 -15.38 -12.54
C THR A 443 -0.58 -14.33 -12.97
N PRO A 444 0.13 -13.69 -12.02
CA PRO A 444 1.30 -12.87 -12.30
C PRO A 444 2.40 -13.65 -13.03
N LEU A 445 3.14 -12.98 -13.94
CA LEU A 445 4.22 -13.60 -14.71
C LEU A 445 5.52 -12.81 -14.55
N TRP A 446 6.24 -13.09 -13.46
CA TRP A 446 7.45 -12.36 -13.07
C TRP A 446 8.71 -12.85 -13.78
N ILE A 447 9.57 -11.90 -14.17
CA ILE A 447 10.92 -12.11 -14.71
C ILE A 447 11.92 -11.17 -14.01
N ILE A 448 13.22 -11.46 -14.04
CA ILE A 448 14.28 -10.50 -13.67
C ILE A 448 14.81 -9.83 -14.93
N ASN A 449 14.73 -8.50 -15.00
CA ASN A 449 15.45 -7.71 -15.98
C ASN A 449 16.89 -7.49 -15.49
N ASP A 450 17.82 -8.29 -16.02
CA ASP A 450 19.25 -8.21 -15.72
C ASP A 450 20.05 -7.39 -16.75
N THR A 451 19.37 -6.61 -17.61
CA THR A 451 20.03 -5.82 -18.67
C THR A 451 20.58 -4.48 -18.18
N PHE A 452 20.21 -4.03 -16.99
CA PHE A 452 20.82 -2.87 -16.31
C PHE A 452 20.85 -3.09 -14.80
N ASN A 453 21.87 -2.53 -14.14
CA ASN A 453 22.04 -2.58 -12.68
C ASN A 453 21.66 -1.22 -12.08
N LEU A 454 20.81 -1.21 -11.05
CA LEU A 454 20.48 0.00 -10.27
C LEU A 454 21.35 0.18 -9.04
N GLY A 455 22.07 -0.86 -8.62
CA GLY A 455 23.02 -0.82 -7.54
C GLY A 455 24.43 -0.45 -8.03
N ASP A 456 25.39 -0.44 -7.11
CA ASP A 456 26.79 -0.27 -7.49
C ASP A 456 27.43 -1.60 -7.97
N GLU A 457 28.73 -1.58 -8.25
CA GLU A 457 29.45 -2.79 -8.70
C GLU A 457 29.54 -3.88 -7.62
N THR A 458 29.38 -3.52 -6.35
CA THR A 458 29.51 -4.42 -5.20
C THR A 458 28.19 -5.05 -4.77
N GLU A 459 27.07 -4.38 -5.03
CA GLU A 459 25.72 -4.86 -4.74
C GLU A 459 24.81 -4.69 -5.98
N LYS A 460 24.74 -5.73 -6.82
CA LYS A 460 23.90 -5.71 -8.01
C LYS A 460 22.40 -5.76 -7.64
N PHE A 461 21.64 -4.78 -8.11
CA PHE A 461 20.20 -4.71 -8.00
C PHE A 461 19.56 -4.76 -9.38
N PHE A 462 18.82 -5.85 -9.64
CA PHE A 462 18.12 -6.10 -10.90
C PHE A 462 16.61 -6.07 -10.69
N VAL A 463 15.90 -5.34 -11.55
CA VAL A 463 14.45 -5.12 -11.40
C VAL A 463 13.69 -6.38 -11.79
N SER A 464 12.73 -6.77 -10.96
CA SER A 464 11.73 -7.78 -11.30
C SER A 464 10.57 -7.13 -12.06
N ILE A 465 10.15 -7.71 -13.18
CA ILE A 465 9.07 -7.20 -14.03
C ILE A 465 7.98 -8.27 -14.12
N ASN A 466 6.73 -7.93 -13.80
CA ASN A 466 5.59 -8.79 -14.10
C ASN A 466 5.11 -8.51 -15.51
N ILE A 467 5.28 -9.43 -16.46
CA ILE A 467 4.89 -9.26 -17.87
C ILE A 467 3.40 -8.93 -18.04
N ASN A 468 2.55 -9.40 -17.13
CA ASN A 468 1.11 -9.11 -17.17
C ASN A 468 0.76 -7.72 -16.62
N ALA A 469 1.61 -7.13 -15.77
CA ALA A 469 1.44 -5.76 -15.26
C ALA A 469 2.31 -4.71 -15.99
N ALA A 470 3.46 -5.08 -16.54
CA ALA A 470 4.47 -4.16 -17.04
C ALA A 470 3.91 -3.09 -17.99
N GLU A 471 4.25 -1.83 -17.77
CA GLU A 471 4.00 -0.78 -18.75
C GLU A 471 4.94 -0.92 -19.97
N GLU A 472 4.57 -0.29 -21.09
CA GLU A 472 5.36 -0.38 -22.33
C GLU A 472 6.82 0.02 -22.11
N TYR A 473 7.07 1.09 -21.36
CA TYR A 473 8.42 1.58 -21.10
C TYR A 473 9.26 0.61 -20.25
N GLU A 474 8.62 -0.17 -19.36
CA GLU A 474 9.32 -1.17 -18.56
C GLU A 474 9.80 -2.32 -19.43
N LEU A 475 8.95 -2.77 -20.37
CA LEU A 475 9.35 -3.78 -21.34
C LEU A 475 10.39 -3.22 -22.31
N ALA A 476 10.25 -1.97 -22.76
CA ALA A 476 11.23 -1.32 -23.64
C ALA A 476 12.61 -1.15 -22.98
N SER A 477 12.69 -1.16 -21.64
CA SER A 477 13.96 -1.12 -20.91
C SER A 477 14.78 -2.42 -20.98
N ILE A 478 14.20 -3.50 -21.53
CA ILE A 478 14.87 -4.79 -21.73
C ILE A 478 15.68 -4.72 -23.05
N SER A 479 17.00 -4.85 -22.95
CA SER A 479 17.94 -4.55 -24.05
C SER A 479 17.72 -5.30 -25.38
N PHE A 480 17.10 -6.48 -25.36
CA PHE A 480 16.82 -7.26 -26.57
C PHE A 480 15.46 -6.96 -27.20
N LEU A 481 14.65 -6.07 -26.61
CA LEU A 481 13.35 -5.66 -27.14
C LEU A 481 13.44 -4.27 -27.78
N THR A 482 12.77 -4.13 -28.91
CA THR A 482 12.46 -2.81 -29.49
C THR A 482 11.21 -2.23 -28.83
N LYS A 483 11.05 -0.89 -28.86
CA LYS A 483 9.81 -0.21 -28.42
C LYS A 483 8.56 -0.80 -29.07
N ARG A 484 8.64 -1.13 -30.37
CA ARG A 484 7.54 -1.77 -31.10
C ARG A 484 7.19 -3.15 -30.55
N GLN A 485 8.19 -3.98 -30.23
CA GLN A 485 7.96 -5.30 -29.63
C GLN A 485 7.35 -5.17 -28.22
N ALA A 486 7.81 -4.21 -27.42
CA ALA A 486 7.21 -3.91 -26.11
C ALA A 486 5.72 -3.53 -26.24
N ALA A 487 5.39 -2.64 -27.18
CA ALA A 487 4.01 -2.26 -27.51
C ALA A 487 3.17 -3.45 -27.99
N ASP A 488 3.74 -4.34 -28.82
CA ASP A 488 3.06 -5.55 -29.31
C ASP A 488 2.73 -6.52 -28.16
N ILE A 489 3.61 -6.67 -27.16
CA ILE A 489 3.35 -7.49 -25.96
C ILE A 489 2.19 -6.90 -25.15
N VAL A 490 2.21 -5.58 -24.89
CA VAL A 490 1.11 -4.86 -24.20
C VAL A 490 -0.19 -5.04 -24.95
N SER A 491 -0.20 -4.73 -26.25
CA SER A 491 -1.38 -4.84 -27.12
C SER A 491 -1.94 -6.26 -27.15
N ARG A 492 -1.07 -7.29 -27.19
CA ARG A 492 -1.51 -8.69 -27.15
C ARG A 492 -2.21 -9.01 -25.84
N ARG A 493 -1.69 -8.58 -24.68
CA ARG A 493 -2.31 -8.88 -23.39
C ARG A 493 -3.66 -8.18 -23.23
N GLU A 494 -3.77 -6.94 -23.72
CA GLU A 494 -4.98 -6.13 -23.60
C GLU A 494 -6.11 -6.63 -24.53
N ASN A 495 -5.77 -7.05 -25.75
CA ASN A 495 -6.77 -7.44 -26.74
C ASN A 495 -7.16 -8.92 -26.71
N LYS A 496 -6.33 -9.77 -26.11
CA LYS A 496 -6.48 -11.24 -26.19
C LYS A 496 -6.30 -11.93 -24.83
N GLY A 497 -6.25 -11.18 -23.74
CA GLY A 497 -6.07 -11.67 -22.37
C GLY A 497 -4.61 -11.88 -21.97
N PHE A 498 -4.40 -12.04 -20.66
CA PHE A 498 -3.10 -12.23 -20.02
C PHE A 498 -2.34 -13.47 -20.51
N PHE A 499 -1.02 -13.44 -20.37
CA PHE A 499 -0.15 -14.58 -20.60
C PHE A 499 -0.19 -15.50 -19.38
N ALA A 500 -0.38 -16.80 -19.57
CA ALA A 500 -0.33 -17.80 -18.49
C ALA A 500 1.09 -18.33 -18.28
N SER A 501 1.95 -18.22 -19.30
CA SER A 501 3.34 -18.68 -19.27
C SER A 501 4.23 -17.88 -20.23
N ILE A 502 5.55 -18.03 -20.11
CA ILE A 502 6.50 -17.46 -21.08
C ILE A 502 6.28 -18.03 -22.50
N ASP A 503 5.85 -19.28 -22.62
CA ASP A 503 5.56 -19.91 -23.91
C ASP A 503 4.45 -19.17 -24.68
N ASP A 504 3.50 -18.56 -23.96
CA ASP A 504 2.44 -17.77 -24.59
C ASP A 504 2.96 -16.52 -25.33
N LEU A 505 4.19 -16.06 -25.04
CA LEU A 505 4.82 -14.97 -25.77
C LEU A 505 5.10 -15.34 -27.25
N LYS A 506 5.16 -16.62 -27.61
CA LYS A 506 5.20 -17.07 -29.02
C LYS A 506 3.98 -16.61 -29.83
N LYS A 507 2.90 -16.22 -29.15
CA LYS A 507 1.69 -15.65 -29.77
C LYS A 507 1.83 -14.17 -30.11
N VAL A 508 2.97 -13.54 -29.82
CA VAL A 508 3.33 -12.17 -30.23
C VAL A 508 4.16 -12.26 -31.52
N PRO A 509 3.60 -11.93 -32.69
CA PRO A 509 4.24 -12.22 -33.98
C PRO A 509 5.58 -11.51 -34.22
N SER A 510 5.85 -10.42 -33.50
CA SER A 510 7.09 -9.66 -33.62
C SER A 510 8.24 -10.20 -32.76
N LEU A 511 8.01 -11.25 -31.95
CA LEU A 511 9.06 -11.89 -31.15
C LEU A 511 9.62 -13.14 -31.86
N ASP A 512 10.94 -13.28 -31.86
CA ASP A 512 11.61 -14.47 -32.39
C ASP A 512 11.93 -15.52 -31.31
N GLU A 513 12.30 -16.74 -31.71
CA GLU A 513 12.61 -17.82 -30.78
C GLU A 513 13.78 -17.51 -29.82
N LYS A 514 14.74 -16.67 -30.25
CA LYS A 514 15.88 -16.29 -29.41
C LYS A 514 15.42 -15.38 -28.28
N GLN A 515 14.54 -14.42 -28.56
CA GLN A 515 13.95 -13.55 -27.56
C GLN A 515 13.08 -14.34 -26.57
N ILE A 516 12.31 -15.34 -27.03
CA ILE A 516 11.54 -16.21 -26.13
C ILE A 516 12.45 -16.98 -25.17
N LYS A 517 13.55 -17.56 -25.66
CA LYS A 517 14.54 -18.24 -24.80
C LYS A 517 15.16 -17.29 -23.76
N GLU A 518 15.33 -16.03 -24.11
CA GLU A 518 15.85 -15.04 -23.18
C GLU A 518 14.85 -14.71 -22.07
N PHE A 519 13.55 -14.60 -22.38
CA PHE A 519 12.49 -14.50 -21.37
C PHE A 519 12.44 -15.75 -20.46
N GLU A 520 12.62 -16.95 -21.01
CA GLU A 520 12.67 -18.19 -20.21
C GLU A 520 13.85 -18.16 -19.22
N ARG A 521 15.02 -17.68 -19.66
CA ARG A 521 16.18 -17.46 -18.79
C ARG A 521 15.87 -16.47 -17.68
N MET A 522 15.26 -15.33 -17.99
CA MET A 522 14.88 -14.31 -17.00
C MET A 522 13.82 -14.80 -16.00
N ARG A 523 12.85 -15.62 -16.43
CA ARG A 523 11.88 -16.28 -15.54
C ARG A 523 12.55 -17.30 -14.63
N LYS A 524 13.52 -18.06 -15.15
CA LYS A 524 14.29 -19.02 -14.37
C LYS A 524 15.10 -18.30 -13.28
N LEU A 525 15.78 -17.21 -13.61
CA LEU A 525 16.48 -16.37 -12.62
C LEU A 525 15.55 -15.89 -11.51
N PHE A 526 14.36 -15.39 -11.87
CA PHE A 526 13.36 -14.97 -10.90
C PHE A 526 12.96 -16.10 -9.94
N THR A 527 12.68 -17.28 -10.50
CA THR A 527 12.24 -18.44 -9.72
C THR A 527 13.34 -18.94 -8.78
N GLU A 528 14.58 -19.06 -9.27
CA GLU A 528 15.74 -19.50 -8.47
C GLU A 528 16.09 -18.54 -7.33
N LYS A 529 15.88 -17.24 -7.53
CA LYS A 529 16.10 -16.21 -6.51
C LYS A 529 15.04 -16.30 -5.40
N ASN A 530 13.77 -16.50 -5.78
CA ASN A 530 12.65 -16.47 -4.83
C ASN A 530 12.34 -17.83 -4.20
N SER A 531 12.84 -18.94 -4.73
CA SER A 531 12.70 -20.28 -4.12
C SER A 531 13.64 -20.51 -2.93
N ARG A 532 14.53 -19.56 -2.62
CA ARG A 532 15.55 -19.64 -1.56
C ARG A 532 15.24 -18.75 -0.35
N ARG A 533 14.12 -18.03 -0.38
CA ARG A 533 13.53 -17.31 0.75
C ARG A 533 12.36 -18.14 1.26
#